data_AF-X1F9W0-F1
#
_entry.id   AF-X1F9W0-F1
#
_cell.length_a   1.000
_cell.length_b   1.000
_cell.length_c   1.000
_cell.angle_alpha   90.00
_cell.angle_beta   90.00
_cell.angle_gamma   90.00
#
_symmetry.space_group_name_H-M   'P 1'
#
loop_
_entity.id
_entity.type
_entity.pdbx_description
1 polymer ?
#
loop_
_entity_poly.entity_id
_entity_poly.type
_entity_poly.pdbx_seq_one_letter_code
_entity_poly.pdbx_strand_id
1 'polypeptide(L)'
;KSIQTFHQNVDTANAGDRVGINIKGLDLKKIYRGCYATNNPDVFDYCKVFEVKVNNNKLFKPKTGFGTQIHITIGMVTTSGNIYPFYDLDGKKIQTTATNKNRGFRAIILLKEKVLIRKEKHIMLLSRLDLPPTTLRILGSAELLKIYEEPPVFYKYKTKKGSIKNPDHPQGIVCFGLAQSAIGAKKIVGRSLEPPFTKILDTFGTKGAIIVGISDNEKKVKKGDPVFLKELRSFRLKNI
;
A
#
# COMPACT_ATOMS: atom_id res chain seq x y z
N LYS A 1 -11.14 -32.21 30.34
CA LYS A 1 -11.08 -33.07 31.54
C LYS A 1 -11.94 -32.48 32.67
N SER A 2 -11.85 -31.17 32.90
CA SER A 2 -12.81 -30.39 33.69
C SER A 2 -12.80 -28.94 33.21
N ILE A 3 -13.89 -28.22 33.47
CA ILE A 3 -14.02 -26.77 33.27
C ILE A 3 -14.36 -26.17 34.63
N GLN A 4 -13.73 -25.04 34.98
CA GLN A 4 -13.97 -24.34 36.23
C GLN A 4 -14.26 -22.87 35.97
N THR A 5 -15.29 -22.32 36.61
CA THR A 5 -15.59 -20.89 36.64
C THR A 5 -16.02 -20.49 38.04
N PHE A 6 -15.65 -19.28 38.49
CA PHE A 6 -15.98 -18.78 39.84
C PHE A 6 -15.71 -19.79 40.98
N HIS A 7 -14.58 -20.51 40.91
CA HIS A 7 -14.18 -21.57 41.83
C HIS A 7 -15.06 -22.83 41.84
N GLN A 8 -16.03 -22.96 40.95
CA GLN A 8 -16.91 -24.12 40.84
C GLN A 8 -16.66 -24.91 39.54
N ASN A 9 -16.77 -26.23 39.62
CA ASN A 9 -16.73 -27.09 38.44
C ASN A 9 -18.05 -26.97 37.69
N VAL A 10 -17.97 -26.86 36.37
CA VAL A 10 -19.14 -26.78 35.48
C VAL A 10 -18.97 -27.74 34.31
N ASP A 11 -20.07 -28.24 33.78
CA ASP A 11 -20.06 -29.17 32.65
C ASP A 11 -19.90 -28.46 31.31
N THR A 12 -20.43 -27.24 31.19
CA THR A 12 -20.40 -26.43 29.96
C THR A 12 -20.04 -24.98 30.25
N ALA A 13 -19.46 -24.30 29.26
CA ALA A 13 -19.18 -22.86 29.30
C ALA A 13 -19.60 -22.21 27.98
N ASN A 14 -20.05 -20.96 28.04
CA ASN A 14 -20.57 -20.19 26.92
C ASN A 14 -19.65 -19.02 26.56
N ALA A 15 -19.90 -18.41 25.40
CA ALA A 15 -19.18 -17.21 24.98
C ALA A 15 -19.45 -16.05 25.96
N GLY A 16 -18.39 -15.52 26.56
CA GLY A 16 -18.45 -14.50 27.62
C GLY A 16 -17.90 -14.99 28.96
N ASP A 17 -17.86 -16.31 29.18
CA ASP A 17 -17.37 -16.87 30.43
C ASP A 17 -15.85 -16.87 30.50
N ARG A 18 -15.30 -16.42 31.63
CA ARG A 18 -13.89 -16.59 31.97
C ARG A 18 -13.72 -17.93 32.69
N VAL A 19 -13.04 -18.88 32.06
CA VAL A 19 -12.93 -20.25 32.57
C VAL A 19 -11.48 -20.72 32.69
N GLY A 20 -11.23 -21.57 33.68
CA GLY A 20 -10.07 -22.45 33.72
C GLY A 20 -10.42 -23.79 33.07
N ILE A 21 -9.52 -24.35 32.26
CA ILE A 21 -9.75 -25.62 31.57
C ILE A 21 -8.59 -26.56 31.83
N ASN A 22 -8.89 -27.80 32.17
CA ASN A 22 -7.90 -28.88 32.27
C ASN A 22 -7.96 -29.77 31.03
N ILE A 23 -6.88 -29.78 30.24
CA ILE A 23 -6.70 -30.52 28.99
C ILE A 23 -5.51 -31.48 29.14
N LYS A 24 -5.67 -32.74 28.72
CA LYS A 24 -4.57 -33.72 28.69
C LYS A 24 -3.75 -33.61 27.41
N GLY A 25 -2.51 -34.08 27.46
CA GLY A 25 -1.69 -34.30 26.26
C GLY A 25 -1.10 -33.02 25.68
N LEU A 26 -1.12 -31.93 26.45
CA LEU A 26 -0.68 -30.63 26.00
C LEU A 26 0.63 -30.27 26.72
N ASP A 27 1.67 -29.96 25.93
CA ASP A 27 2.95 -29.52 26.44
C ASP A 27 2.89 -28.01 26.74
N LEU A 28 2.94 -27.66 28.03
CA LEU A 28 2.85 -26.27 28.50
C LEU A 28 3.95 -25.38 27.89
N LYS A 29 5.11 -25.94 27.55
CA LYS A 29 6.21 -25.18 26.93
C LYS A 29 5.89 -24.72 25.51
N LYS A 30 4.91 -25.35 24.85
CA LYS A 30 4.43 -25.00 23.50
C LYS A 30 3.29 -23.99 23.52
N ILE A 31 2.70 -23.69 24.67
CA ILE A 31 1.70 -22.63 24.79
C ILE A 31 2.44 -21.31 25.00
N TYR A 32 2.16 -20.36 24.12
CA TYR A 32 2.63 -18.99 24.24
C TYR A 32 1.49 -18.01 23.99
N ARG A 33 1.77 -16.73 24.22
CA ARG A 33 0.80 -15.66 23.97
C ARG A 33 0.39 -15.64 22.50
N GLY A 34 -0.90 -15.80 22.23
CA GLY A 34 -1.44 -15.86 20.88
C GLY A 34 -1.91 -17.23 20.44
N CYS A 35 -1.73 -18.27 21.25
CA CYS A 35 -2.40 -19.55 21.04
C CYS A 35 -3.92 -19.40 21.29
N TYR A 36 -4.71 -20.07 20.45
CA TYR A 36 -6.17 -20.14 20.58
C TYR A 36 -6.58 -21.60 20.78
N ALA A 37 -7.49 -21.83 21.73
CA ALA A 37 -8.22 -23.10 21.82
C ALA A 37 -9.50 -22.97 20.97
N THR A 38 -9.65 -23.83 19.97
CA THR A 38 -10.82 -23.85 19.07
C THR A 38 -11.15 -25.29 18.69
N ASN A 39 -12.43 -25.57 18.48
CA ASN A 39 -12.92 -26.81 17.85
C ASN A 39 -13.01 -26.69 16.32
N ASN A 40 -12.90 -25.48 15.79
CA ASN A 40 -12.93 -25.20 14.36
C ASN A 40 -11.61 -24.49 13.98
N PRO A 41 -10.58 -25.21 13.53
CA PRO A 41 -9.33 -24.61 13.09
C PRO A 41 -9.47 -23.86 11.77
N ASP A 42 -10.43 -24.26 10.92
CA ASP A 42 -10.60 -23.72 9.57
C ASP A 42 -11.06 -22.27 9.55
N VAL A 43 -11.48 -21.68 10.67
CA VAL A 43 -11.79 -20.24 10.75
C VAL A 43 -10.53 -19.37 10.87
N PHE A 44 -9.37 -19.98 11.06
CA PHE A 44 -8.09 -19.30 11.17
C PHE A 44 -7.18 -19.61 9.98
N ASP A 45 -6.20 -18.73 9.75
CA ASP A 45 -5.17 -18.89 8.72
C ASP A 45 -3.86 -18.27 9.17
N TYR A 46 -2.72 -18.83 8.74
CA TYR A 46 -1.39 -18.28 8.97
C TYR A 46 -0.93 -17.48 7.76
N CYS A 47 -0.98 -16.15 7.85
CA CYS A 47 -0.66 -15.28 6.73
C CYS A 47 0.44 -14.25 7.06
N LYS A 48 1.15 -13.83 6.01
CA LYS A 48 2.12 -12.72 6.04
C LYS A 48 1.61 -11.51 5.25
N VAL A 49 0.76 -11.75 4.24
CA VAL A 49 0.26 -10.73 3.31
C VAL A 49 -1.25 -10.76 3.28
N PHE A 50 -1.87 -9.62 3.53
CA PHE A 50 -3.32 -9.50 3.46
C PHE A 50 -3.74 -8.07 3.15
N GLU A 51 -4.92 -7.95 2.57
CA GLU A 51 -5.57 -6.70 2.27
C GLU A 51 -6.57 -6.36 3.35
N VAL A 52 -6.59 -5.08 3.72
CA VAL A 52 -7.48 -4.55 4.72
C VAL A 52 -8.22 -3.31 4.24
N LYS A 53 -9.41 -3.12 4.81
CA LYS A 53 -10.10 -1.83 4.84
C LYS A 53 -9.76 -1.15 6.16
N VAL A 54 -9.03 -0.05 6.09
CA VAL A 54 -8.63 0.73 7.27
C VAL A 54 -9.70 1.78 7.57
N ASN A 55 -10.17 1.81 8.80
CA ASN A 55 -10.93 2.91 9.38
C ASN A 55 -9.98 3.77 10.22
N ASN A 56 -9.46 4.82 9.61
CA ASN A 56 -8.45 5.69 10.20
C ASN A 56 -9.05 6.61 11.28
N ASN A 57 -8.29 6.84 12.33
CA ASN A 57 -8.66 7.77 13.38
C ASN A 57 -8.48 9.22 12.90
N LYS A 58 -9.54 10.03 13.02
CA LYS A 58 -9.53 11.46 12.64
C LYS A 58 -8.48 12.27 13.41
N LEU A 59 -8.14 11.85 14.62
CA LEU A 59 -7.16 12.51 15.49
C LEU A 59 -5.71 12.09 15.18
N PHE A 60 -5.51 11.04 14.37
CA PHE A 60 -4.17 10.57 14.00
C PHE A 60 -3.54 11.50 12.96
N LYS A 61 -2.81 12.52 13.41
CA LYS A 61 -2.23 13.56 12.55
C LYS A 61 -1.19 13.06 11.52
N PRO A 62 -0.32 12.07 11.82
CA PRO A 62 0.71 11.66 10.88
C PRO A 62 0.13 11.09 9.58
N LYS A 63 0.84 11.31 8.46
CA LYS A 63 0.48 10.70 7.17
C LYS A 63 0.93 9.24 7.13
N THR A 64 0.13 8.42 6.46
CA THR A 64 0.46 7.01 6.19
C THR A 64 0.87 6.89 4.73
N GLY A 65 2.17 6.94 4.47
CA GLY A 65 2.73 6.74 3.13
C GLY A 65 2.79 5.28 2.72
N PHE A 66 3.01 5.05 1.44
CA PHE A 66 3.25 3.72 0.88
C PHE A 66 4.53 3.09 1.47
N GLY A 67 4.38 1.95 2.14
CA GLY A 67 5.48 1.24 2.81
C GLY A 67 5.77 1.72 4.23
N THR A 68 4.87 2.48 4.84
CA THR A 68 5.01 2.93 6.23
C THR A 68 5.10 1.73 7.17
N GLN A 69 6.09 1.70 8.08
CA GLN A 69 6.15 0.68 9.12
C GLN A 69 5.02 0.91 10.14
N ILE A 70 4.35 -0.16 10.53
CA ILE A 70 3.27 -0.17 11.52
C ILE A 70 3.43 -1.35 12.48
N HIS A 71 2.73 -1.25 13.59
CA HIS A 71 2.44 -2.35 14.50
C HIS A 71 0.97 -2.70 14.35
N ILE A 72 0.66 -3.98 14.18
CA ILE A 72 -0.69 -4.48 14.08
C ILE A 72 -0.97 -5.42 15.25
N THR A 73 -2.05 -5.16 15.97
CA THR A 73 -2.56 -6.05 17.01
C THR A 73 -3.67 -6.90 16.43
N ILE A 74 -3.44 -8.20 16.39
CA ILE A 74 -4.37 -9.22 15.91
C ILE A 74 -4.71 -10.11 17.10
N GLY A 75 -5.90 -9.89 17.67
CA GLY A 75 -6.31 -10.56 18.89
C GLY A 75 -5.33 -10.29 20.05
N MET A 76 -4.59 -11.30 20.50
CA MET A 76 -3.65 -11.15 21.63
C MET A 76 -2.20 -10.83 21.23
N VAL A 77 -1.87 -10.91 19.93
CA VAL A 77 -0.50 -10.72 19.42
C VAL A 77 -0.39 -9.35 18.77
N THR A 78 0.70 -8.64 19.06
CA THR A 78 1.10 -7.45 18.31
C THR A 78 2.36 -7.77 17.54
N THR A 79 2.33 -7.58 16.22
CA THR A 79 3.49 -7.79 15.35
C THR A 79 3.77 -6.54 14.53
N SER A 80 4.94 -6.48 13.89
CA SER A 80 5.32 -5.37 13.03
C SER A 80 5.26 -5.75 11.55
N GLY A 81 4.99 -4.76 10.72
CA GLY A 81 4.94 -4.90 9.27
C GLY A 81 4.94 -3.55 8.57
N ASN A 82 4.70 -3.58 7.28
CA ASN A 82 4.57 -2.39 6.44
C ASN A 82 3.16 -2.32 5.86
N ILE A 83 2.60 -1.11 5.84
CA ILE A 83 1.31 -0.81 5.22
C ILE A 83 1.51 -0.11 3.87
N TYR A 84 0.75 -0.54 2.88
CA TYR A 84 0.81 -0.07 1.50
C TYR A 84 -0.56 0.43 1.06
N PRO A 85 -0.92 1.69 1.33
CA PRO A 85 -2.18 2.26 0.92
C PRO A 85 -2.30 2.33 -0.60
N PHE A 86 -3.48 2.01 -1.14
CA PHE A 86 -3.75 2.11 -2.57
C PHE A 86 -5.20 2.53 -2.86
N TYR A 87 -5.45 2.95 -4.10
CA TYR A 87 -6.80 3.02 -4.67
C TYR A 87 -6.84 2.18 -5.95
N ASP A 88 -8.02 1.68 -6.30
CA ASP A 88 -8.22 0.96 -7.54
C ASP A 88 -8.57 1.93 -8.66
N LEU A 89 -7.89 1.80 -9.81
CA LEU A 89 -8.18 2.51 -11.05
C LEU A 89 -8.08 1.50 -12.20
N ASP A 90 -9.18 1.25 -12.90
CA ASP A 90 -9.25 0.27 -14.01
C ASP A 90 -8.69 -1.12 -13.65
N GLY A 91 -9.03 -1.60 -12.44
CA GLY A 91 -8.54 -2.89 -11.91
C GLY A 91 -7.08 -2.88 -11.46
N LYS A 92 -6.39 -1.74 -11.50
CA LYS A 92 -4.98 -1.59 -11.07
C LYS A 92 -4.91 -0.96 -9.69
N LYS A 93 -4.07 -1.53 -8.82
CA LYS A 93 -3.80 -1.00 -7.47
C LYS A 93 -2.75 0.11 -7.55
N ILE A 94 -3.20 1.36 -7.54
CA ILE A 94 -2.33 2.53 -7.63
C ILE A 94 -1.85 2.93 -6.24
N GLN A 95 -0.54 3.08 -6.05
CA GLN A 95 0.03 3.54 -4.79
C GLN A 95 -0.56 4.89 -4.38
N THR A 96 -0.82 5.07 -3.09
CA THR A 96 -1.25 6.37 -2.55
C THR A 96 -0.71 6.60 -1.14
N THR A 97 -1.03 7.78 -0.61
CA THR A 97 -0.77 8.17 0.78
C THR A 97 -2.11 8.47 1.42
N ALA A 98 -2.33 7.94 2.62
CA ALA A 98 -3.51 8.22 3.42
C ALA A 98 -3.21 9.24 4.52
N THR A 99 -4.23 10.02 4.88
CA THR A 99 -4.20 11.05 5.93
C THR A 99 -5.45 10.91 6.79
N ASN A 100 -5.50 11.60 7.93
CA ASN A 100 -6.70 11.63 8.78
C ASN A 100 -7.95 12.23 8.12
N LYS A 101 -7.80 12.95 7.00
CA LYS A 101 -8.93 13.50 6.24
C LYS A 101 -9.67 12.46 5.42
N ASN A 102 -9.04 11.32 5.13
CA ASN A 102 -9.68 10.22 4.43
C ASN A 102 -10.75 9.57 5.33
N ARG A 103 -11.90 9.15 4.77
CA ARG A 103 -12.93 8.37 5.48
C ARG A 103 -12.64 6.88 5.35
N GLY A 104 -11.45 6.47 5.77
CA GLY A 104 -10.90 5.15 5.52
C GLY A 104 -10.19 5.01 4.18
N PHE A 105 -9.44 3.91 4.02
CA PHE A 105 -8.69 3.57 2.81
C PHE A 105 -8.41 2.06 2.73
N ARG A 106 -8.12 1.56 1.53
CA ARG A 106 -7.65 0.19 1.33
C ARG A 106 -6.13 0.14 1.39
N ALA A 107 -5.59 -0.93 1.95
CA ALA A 107 -4.16 -1.15 2.00
C ALA A 107 -3.82 -2.64 1.97
N ILE A 108 -2.63 -2.96 1.46
CA ILE A 108 -1.98 -4.25 1.72
C ILE A 108 -1.10 -4.09 2.96
N ILE A 109 -1.12 -5.08 3.84
CA ILE A 109 -0.20 -5.21 4.95
C ILE A 109 0.72 -6.39 4.66
N LEU A 110 2.02 -6.14 4.76
CA LEU A 110 3.07 -7.16 4.72
C LEU A 110 3.71 -7.21 6.10
N LEU A 111 3.52 -8.33 6.79
CA LEU A 111 4.14 -8.56 8.09
C LEU A 111 5.57 -9.02 7.95
N LYS A 112 6.38 -8.89 9.01
CA LYS A 112 7.71 -9.51 9.06
C LYS A 112 7.62 -11.03 9.24
N GLU A 113 6.71 -11.46 10.11
CA GLU A 113 6.48 -12.86 10.46
C GLU A 113 5.04 -13.27 10.13
N LYS A 114 4.83 -14.57 9.87
CA LYS A 114 3.48 -15.11 9.71
C LYS A 114 2.73 -15.04 11.03
N VAL A 115 1.46 -14.67 10.99
CA VAL A 115 0.60 -14.64 12.17
C VAL A 115 -0.71 -15.36 11.90
N LEU A 116 -1.26 -15.92 12.96
CA LEU A 116 -2.58 -16.52 12.94
C LEU A 116 -3.63 -15.41 12.94
N ILE A 117 -4.46 -15.36 11.90
CA ILE A 117 -5.58 -14.44 11.78
C ILE A 117 -6.88 -15.22 11.69
N ARG A 118 -7.96 -14.68 12.27
CA ARG A 118 -9.31 -15.20 12.04
C ARG A 118 -9.85 -14.61 10.73
N LYS A 119 -10.34 -15.46 9.82
CA LYS A 119 -10.77 -15.05 8.47
C LYS A 119 -11.99 -14.12 8.46
N GLU A 120 -12.84 -14.20 9.48
CA GLU A 120 -14.10 -13.44 9.54
C GLU A 120 -14.27 -12.66 10.83
N LYS A 121 -15.01 -11.53 10.74
CA LYS A 121 -15.45 -10.68 11.85
C LYS A 121 -14.32 -10.26 12.80
N HIS A 122 -13.09 -10.16 12.27
CA HIS A 122 -11.91 -9.78 13.03
C HIS A 122 -11.55 -8.33 12.75
N ILE A 123 -11.48 -7.54 13.81
CA ILE A 123 -11.01 -6.16 13.77
C ILE A 123 -9.58 -6.14 14.31
N MET A 124 -8.67 -5.65 13.48
CA MET A 124 -7.27 -5.46 13.83
C MET A 124 -7.04 -4.02 14.26
N LEU A 125 -6.14 -3.80 15.21
CA LEU A 125 -5.74 -2.45 15.61
C LEU A 125 -4.43 -2.09 14.94
N LEU A 126 -4.39 -0.95 14.26
CA LEU A 126 -3.19 -0.43 13.62
C LEU A 126 -2.58 0.70 14.46
N SER A 127 -1.29 0.61 14.74
CA SER A 127 -0.56 1.57 15.58
C SER A 127 0.83 1.90 15.04
N ARG A 128 1.32 3.07 15.40
CA ARG A 128 2.67 3.59 15.17
C ARG A 128 3.39 3.74 16.50
N LEU A 129 3.81 2.61 17.07
CA LEU A 129 4.48 2.58 18.39
C LEU A 129 5.89 3.18 18.37
N ASP A 130 6.43 3.42 17.16
CA ASP A 130 7.67 4.16 16.92
C ASP A 130 7.55 5.67 17.21
N LEU A 131 6.35 6.23 17.18
CA LEU A 131 6.15 7.66 17.47
C LEU A 131 6.30 7.95 18.97
N PRO A 132 6.57 9.19 19.40
CA PRO A 132 6.63 9.56 20.82
C PRO A 132 5.31 9.32 21.57
N PRO A 133 5.35 9.05 22.89
CA PRO A 133 4.15 8.73 23.68
C PRO A 133 3.24 9.93 23.88
N THR A 134 3.76 11.14 23.68
CA THR A 134 3.02 12.40 23.70
C THR A 134 2.11 12.59 22.49
N THR A 135 2.22 11.74 21.47
CA THR A 135 1.40 11.80 20.25
C THR A 135 0.45 10.62 20.18
N LEU A 136 -0.71 10.81 19.54
CA LEU A 136 -1.62 9.70 19.29
C LEU A 136 -0.94 8.69 18.34
N ARG A 137 -0.71 7.48 18.84
CA ARG A 137 -0.05 6.39 18.11
C ARG A 137 -1.03 5.46 17.38
N ILE A 138 -2.31 5.51 17.71
CA ILE A 138 -3.32 4.63 17.12
C ILE A 138 -3.72 5.20 15.77
N LEU A 139 -3.32 4.51 14.71
CA LEU A 139 -3.67 4.84 13.33
C LEU A 139 -5.18 4.70 13.11
N GLY A 140 -5.76 3.61 13.63
CA GLY A 140 -7.15 3.24 13.41
C GLY A 140 -7.36 1.74 13.54
N SER A 141 -8.54 1.29 13.17
CA SER A 141 -8.87 -0.13 13.07
C SER A 141 -8.83 -0.60 11.61
N ALA A 142 -8.73 -1.90 11.41
CA ALA A 142 -8.69 -2.52 10.10
C ALA A 142 -9.51 -3.80 10.06
N GLU A 143 -10.28 -3.96 8.99
CA GLU A 143 -11.04 -5.18 8.68
C GLU A 143 -10.32 -5.95 7.59
N LEU A 144 -10.22 -7.27 7.75
CA LEU A 144 -9.65 -8.16 6.75
C LEU A 144 -10.57 -8.25 5.53
N LEU A 145 -10.02 -8.04 4.34
CA LEU A 145 -10.73 -8.21 3.07
C LEU A 145 -10.29 -9.48 2.34
N LYS A 146 -8.98 -9.72 2.23
CA LYS A 146 -8.43 -10.82 1.46
C LYS A 146 -7.05 -11.22 1.96
N ILE A 147 -6.77 -12.51 2.04
CA ILE A 147 -5.44 -13.05 2.31
C ILE A 147 -4.75 -13.34 0.97
N TYR A 148 -3.44 -13.06 0.90
CA TYR A 148 -2.63 -13.30 -0.29
C TYR A 148 -1.47 -14.22 0.07
N GLU A 149 -1.12 -15.12 -0.85
CA GLU A 149 0.11 -15.93 -0.75
C GLU A 149 1.35 -15.04 -1.00
N GLU A 150 1.26 -14.17 -2.01
CA GLU A 150 2.31 -13.23 -2.39
C GLU A 150 1.79 -11.79 -2.52
N PRO A 151 2.65 -10.78 -2.32
CA PRO A 151 2.28 -9.38 -2.53
C PRO A 151 1.76 -9.10 -3.95
N PRO A 152 0.60 -8.42 -4.09
CA PRO A 152 0.07 -8.10 -5.41
C PRO A 152 0.94 -7.07 -6.15
N VAL A 153 0.74 -6.99 -7.48
CA VAL A 153 1.38 -5.98 -8.31
C VAL A 153 0.75 -4.62 -8.05
N PHE A 154 1.60 -3.62 -7.79
CA PHE A 154 1.20 -2.23 -7.64
C PHE A 154 1.60 -1.41 -8.85
N TYR A 155 0.97 -0.25 -8.97
CA TYR A 155 1.23 0.72 -10.01
C TYR A 155 1.51 2.09 -9.43
N LYS A 156 2.37 2.87 -10.08
CA LYS A 156 2.62 4.26 -9.73
C LYS A 156 2.74 5.13 -10.96
N TYR A 157 2.26 6.37 -10.84
CA TYR A 157 2.52 7.39 -11.83
C TYR A 157 3.96 7.88 -11.68
N LYS A 158 4.74 7.73 -12.74
CA LYS A 158 6.05 8.36 -12.89
C LYS A 158 5.87 9.56 -13.80
N THR A 159 5.94 10.75 -13.23
CA THR A 159 5.99 11.99 -14.00
C THR A 159 7.43 12.33 -14.33
N LYS A 160 7.74 12.48 -15.61
CA LYS A 160 9.00 13.07 -16.08
C LYS A 160 8.73 14.51 -16.50
N LYS A 161 9.64 15.40 -16.13
CA LYS A 161 9.58 16.83 -16.48
C LYS A 161 10.68 17.14 -17.47
N GLY A 162 10.30 17.67 -18.62
CA GLY A 162 11.17 18.28 -19.60
C GLY A 162 10.97 19.79 -19.65
N SER A 163 11.78 20.44 -20.46
CA SER A 163 11.68 21.86 -20.77
C SER A 163 11.92 22.08 -22.25
N ILE A 164 11.22 23.05 -22.83
CA ILE A 164 11.41 23.42 -24.23
C ILE A 164 12.68 24.23 -24.38
N LYS A 165 13.51 23.85 -25.35
CA LYS A 165 14.77 24.54 -25.64
C LYS A 165 14.69 25.33 -26.94
N ASN A 166 14.02 24.79 -27.95
CA ASN A 166 13.82 25.47 -29.22
C ASN A 166 12.37 25.28 -29.70
N PRO A 167 11.50 26.29 -29.57
CA PRO A 167 10.11 26.22 -30.03
C PRO A 167 9.99 26.30 -31.56
N ASP A 168 10.90 27.01 -32.24
CA ASP A 168 10.78 27.36 -33.67
C ASP A 168 11.73 26.56 -34.57
N HIS A 169 12.08 25.32 -34.20
CA HIS A 169 12.97 24.51 -35.02
C HIS A 169 12.24 23.97 -36.27
N PRO A 170 12.88 23.86 -37.45
CA PRO A 170 12.23 23.38 -38.68
C PRO A 170 11.58 22.00 -38.58
N GLN A 171 12.09 21.16 -37.67
CA GLN A 171 11.57 19.80 -37.42
C GLN A 171 10.48 19.76 -36.33
N GLY A 172 10.10 20.89 -35.73
CA GLY A 172 9.08 21.01 -34.68
C GLY A 172 9.65 21.43 -33.32
N ILE A 173 8.82 21.39 -32.27
CA ILE A 173 9.17 21.90 -30.94
C ILE A 173 10.16 20.95 -30.24
N VAL A 174 11.38 21.41 -29.96
CA VAL A 174 12.43 20.60 -29.35
C VAL A 174 12.41 20.72 -27.82
N CYS A 175 12.23 19.57 -27.16
CA CYS A 175 12.20 19.41 -25.71
C CYS A 175 13.37 18.57 -25.20
N PHE A 176 13.94 18.98 -24.05
CA PHE A 176 14.99 18.27 -23.33
C PHE A 176 14.52 17.87 -21.92
N GLY A 177 15.11 16.79 -21.37
CA GLY A 177 14.90 16.37 -19.97
C GLY A 177 13.90 15.22 -19.78
N LEU A 178 13.17 14.82 -20.83
CA LEU A 178 12.32 13.62 -20.79
C LEU A 178 13.09 12.31 -20.97
N ALA A 179 14.27 12.37 -21.59
CA ALA A 179 15.24 11.28 -21.70
C ALA A 179 16.67 11.81 -21.54
N GLN A 180 17.60 10.93 -21.14
CA GLN A 180 19.02 11.25 -20.95
C GLN A 180 19.89 10.81 -22.13
N SER A 181 19.38 9.94 -23.02
CA SER A 181 20.12 9.38 -24.16
C SER A 181 19.22 9.21 -25.37
N ALA A 182 19.80 9.16 -26.57
CA ALA A 182 19.06 8.88 -27.80
C ALA A 182 18.28 7.56 -27.74
N ILE A 183 18.85 6.51 -27.15
CA ILE A 183 18.18 5.22 -26.94
C ILE A 183 16.95 5.39 -26.02
N GLY A 184 17.10 6.17 -24.95
CA GLY A 184 16.01 6.48 -24.04
C GLY A 184 14.91 7.32 -24.69
N ALA A 185 15.28 8.26 -25.57
CA ALA A 185 14.37 9.08 -26.35
C ALA A 185 13.56 8.24 -27.34
N LYS A 186 14.20 7.31 -28.07
CA LYS A 186 13.52 6.39 -28.99
C LYS A 186 12.44 5.56 -28.29
N LYS A 187 12.68 5.12 -27.04
CA LYS A 187 11.71 4.32 -26.25
C LYS A 187 10.44 5.08 -25.83
N ILE A 188 10.46 6.41 -25.87
CA ILE A 188 9.34 7.25 -25.45
C ILE A 188 8.60 7.92 -26.61
N VAL A 189 9.10 7.78 -27.84
CA VAL A 189 8.40 8.24 -29.05
C VAL A 189 7.00 7.60 -29.12
N GLY A 190 6.01 8.38 -29.53
CA GLY A 190 4.60 7.97 -29.61
C GLY A 190 3.81 8.09 -28.31
N ARG A 191 4.45 8.36 -27.15
CA ARG A 191 3.75 8.53 -25.88
C ARG A 191 3.06 9.89 -25.79
N SER A 192 1.87 9.91 -25.17
CA SER A 192 1.09 11.11 -24.91
C SER A 192 1.72 11.97 -23.82
N LEU A 193 1.66 13.28 -24.00
CA LEU A 193 2.11 14.31 -23.06
C LEU A 193 0.91 14.96 -22.38
N GLU A 194 1.14 15.68 -21.29
CA GLU A 194 0.09 16.49 -20.69
C GLU A 194 -0.22 17.72 -21.56
N PRO A 195 -1.49 18.18 -21.60
CA PRO A 195 -1.87 19.40 -22.31
C PRO A 195 -0.99 20.59 -21.89
N PRO A 196 -0.59 21.49 -22.82
CA PRO A 196 -1.09 21.65 -24.20
C PRO A 196 -0.41 20.74 -25.25
N PHE A 197 0.48 19.83 -24.84
CA PHE A 197 1.22 18.97 -25.77
C PHE A 197 0.43 17.70 -26.09
N THR A 198 0.59 17.17 -27.30
CA THR A 198 -0.13 15.97 -27.76
C THR A 198 0.68 14.71 -27.48
N LYS A 199 1.66 14.42 -28.33
CA LYS A 199 2.51 13.23 -28.26
C LYS A 199 3.94 13.57 -28.64
N ILE A 200 4.86 12.70 -28.26
CA ILE A 200 6.25 12.75 -28.70
C ILE A 200 6.29 12.25 -30.15
N LEU A 201 6.68 13.11 -31.09
CA LEU A 201 6.69 12.83 -32.52
C LEU A 201 7.93 12.04 -32.93
N ASP A 202 9.11 12.52 -32.55
CA ASP A 202 10.38 11.89 -32.91
C ASP A 202 11.51 12.28 -31.92
N THR A 203 12.69 11.72 -32.12
CA THR A 203 13.92 12.04 -31.42
C THR A 203 14.71 13.13 -32.13
N PHE A 204 15.50 13.91 -31.38
CA PHE A 204 16.36 14.96 -31.91
C PHE A 204 17.79 14.78 -31.38
N GLY A 205 18.73 14.54 -32.29
CA GLY A 205 20.16 14.41 -31.96
C GLY A 205 20.51 13.24 -31.03
N THR A 206 21.69 13.32 -30.41
CA THR A 206 22.27 12.21 -29.61
C THR A 206 22.03 12.35 -28.11
N LYS A 207 21.77 13.57 -27.61
CA LYS A 207 21.65 13.90 -26.19
C LYS A 207 20.24 13.67 -25.60
N GLY A 208 19.44 12.82 -26.24
CA GLY A 208 18.10 12.45 -25.76
C GLY A 208 17.05 13.55 -25.85
N ALA A 209 17.23 14.52 -26.75
CA ALA A 209 16.19 15.47 -27.07
C ALA A 209 15.10 14.82 -27.92
N ILE A 210 13.92 15.41 -27.89
CA ILE A 210 12.73 14.90 -28.56
C ILE A 210 11.95 16.06 -29.18
N ILE A 211 11.20 15.74 -30.23
CA ILE A 211 10.26 16.62 -30.89
C ILE A 211 8.87 16.33 -30.33
N VAL A 212 8.18 17.37 -29.86
CA VAL A 212 6.85 17.25 -29.27
C VAL A 212 5.82 17.94 -30.14
N GLY A 213 4.63 17.34 -30.27
CA GLY A 213 3.49 17.96 -30.92
C GLY A 213 2.70 18.85 -29.97
N ILE A 214 2.02 19.86 -30.53
CA ILE A 214 1.06 20.71 -29.81
C ILE A 214 -0.35 20.45 -30.35
N SER A 215 -1.37 20.52 -29.49
CA SER A 215 -2.77 20.30 -29.90
C SER A 215 -3.41 21.54 -30.51
N ASP A 216 -2.87 22.71 -30.21
CA ASP A 216 -3.52 24.00 -30.36
C ASP A 216 -2.53 24.98 -31.01
N ASN A 217 -2.64 25.17 -32.33
CA ASN A 217 -1.68 25.97 -33.11
C ASN A 217 -1.64 27.45 -32.70
N GLU A 218 -2.65 27.93 -31.95
CA GLU A 218 -2.71 29.31 -31.47
C GLU A 218 -1.92 29.54 -30.17
N LYS A 219 -1.59 28.48 -29.42
CA LYS A 219 -0.78 28.60 -28.19
C LYS A 219 0.71 28.66 -28.53
N LYS A 220 1.25 29.88 -28.60
CA LYS A 220 2.70 30.10 -28.71
C LYS A 220 3.42 29.56 -27.48
N VAL A 221 4.21 28.51 -27.68
CA VAL A 221 5.04 27.92 -26.64
C VAL A 221 6.36 28.65 -26.54
N LYS A 222 6.81 28.93 -25.32
CA LYS A 222 8.06 29.67 -25.07
C LYS A 222 9.18 28.73 -24.69
N LYS A 223 10.41 29.18 -24.95
CA LYS A 223 11.62 28.54 -24.42
C LYS A 223 11.55 28.52 -22.89
N GLY A 224 11.76 27.34 -22.30
CA GLY A 224 11.68 27.10 -20.87
C GLY A 224 10.36 26.48 -20.40
N ASP A 225 9.32 26.47 -21.25
CA ASP A 225 8.02 25.92 -20.87
C ASP A 225 8.13 24.44 -20.48
N PRO A 226 7.45 24.02 -19.40
CA PRO A 226 7.55 22.66 -18.89
C PRO A 226 6.73 21.70 -19.74
N VAL A 227 7.31 20.52 -20.00
CA VAL A 227 6.64 19.41 -20.69
C VAL A 227 6.57 18.24 -19.74
N PHE A 228 5.39 17.69 -19.52
CA PHE A 228 5.19 16.57 -18.61
C PHE A 228 4.80 15.30 -19.35
N LEU A 229 5.53 14.22 -19.05
CA LEU A 229 5.20 12.87 -19.48
C LEU A 229 4.80 12.05 -18.25
N LYS A 230 3.53 11.67 -18.16
CA LYS A 230 3.00 10.88 -17.05
C LYS A 230 2.85 9.42 -17.49
N GLU A 231 3.68 8.54 -16.93
CA GLU A 231 3.68 7.11 -17.25
C GLU A 231 3.14 6.31 -16.07
N LEU A 232 2.23 5.37 -16.33
CA LEU A 232 1.87 4.37 -15.33
C LEU A 232 2.88 3.22 -15.37
N ARG A 233 3.54 2.93 -14.24
CA ARG A 233 4.52 1.84 -14.12
C ARG A 233 4.09 0.83 -13.08
N SER A 234 4.16 -0.45 -13.43
CA SER A 234 4.00 -1.54 -12.49
C SER A 234 5.27 -1.79 -11.67
N PHE A 235 5.10 -2.30 -10.46
CA PHE A 235 6.17 -2.78 -9.59
C PHE A 235 5.61 -3.83 -8.62
N ARG A 236 6.48 -4.70 -8.11
CA ARG A 236 6.16 -5.66 -7.06
C ARG A 236 6.82 -5.24 -5.76
N LEU A 237 6.19 -5.55 -4.63
CA LEU A 237 6.82 -5.41 -3.33
C LEU A 237 7.90 -6.49 -3.21
N LYS A 238 9.07 -6.13 -2.71
CA LYS A 238 10.10 -7.12 -2.37
C LYS A 238 9.68 -7.78 -1.07
N ASN A 239 9.83 -9.10 -0.97
CA ASN A 239 9.72 -9.78 0.31
C ASN A 239 10.85 -9.26 1.21
N ILE A 240 10.46 -8.69 2.35
CA ILE A 240 11.36 -8.30 3.45
C ILE A 240 11.42 -9.48 4.42
#